data_AF-A0AAW1ARV6-F1
#
_entry.id   AF-A0AAW1ARV6-F1
#
_cell.length_a   1.000
_cell.length_b   1.000
_cell.length_c   1.000
_cell.angle_alpha   90.00
_cell.angle_beta   90.00
_cell.angle_gamma   90.00
#
_symmetry.space_group_name_H-M   'P 1'
#
loop_
_entity.id
_entity.type
_entity.pdbx_description
1 polymer ?
#
loop_
_entity_poly.entity_id
_entity_poly.type
_entity_poly.pdbx_seq_one_letter_code
_entity_poly.pdbx_strand_id
1 'polypeptide(L)'
;MEKPAQVHILILSSWRSGSSFVGQLFSQHPNVFYLMEPAWHVWATMYQNSAKVLHMAVRDLIRSVFKCDMSVFDAYLPWKRNRNLSDLFQWAVSRALCTIPACEFFQRSDITGESACKTVCGKYPFSKVEEACKTYSHVVLKEVRFFDLKVLYPLLADPSLNLKIIHLVRDPRAVLKSREQSVKALARDNGIILGINSSRVDDTGFKVLQEICRSHIQIYETAI
;
A
#
# COMPACT_ATOMS: atom_id res chain seq x y z
N MET A 1 -14.77 28.30 6.31
CA MET A 1 -13.66 27.63 7.01
C MET A 1 -12.85 26.86 5.98
N GLU A 2 -11.58 27.20 5.77
CA GLU A 2 -10.68 26.35 5.00
C GLU A 2 -10.54 25.00 5.71
N LYS A 3 -10.66 23.91 4.95
CA LYS A 3 -10.44 22.57 5.47
C LYS A 3 -8.95 22.45 5.81
N PRO A 4 -8.56 22.04 7.03
CA PRO A 4 -7.16 21.88 7.36
C PRO A 4 -6.50 20.90 6.38
N ALA A 5 -5.28 21.21 5.95
CA ALA A 5 -4.56 20.41 4.97
C ALA A 5 -4.41 18.95 5.45
N GLN A 6 -4.72 17.99 4.56
CA GLN A 6 -4.58 16.56 4.87
C GLN A 6 -3.12 16.20 5.15
N VAL A 7 -2.90 15.34 6.15
CA VAL A 7 -1.59 14.73 6.43
C VAL A 7 -1.48 13.43 5.65
N HIS A 8 -0.40 13.26 4.91
CA HIS A 8 -0.14 12.07 4.09
C HIS A 8 0.96 11.25 4.75
N ILE A 9 0.72 9.97 4.97
CA ILE A 9 1.67 9.08 5.64
C ILE A 9 1.94 7.88 4.74
N LEU A 10 3.20 7.65 4.41
CA LEU A 10 3.65 6.42 3.76
C LEU A 10 4.33 5.53 4.80
N ILE A 11 3.73 4.39 5.10
CA ILE A 11 4.39 3.31 5.84
C ILE A 11 5.24 2.54 4.83
N LEU A 12 6.53 2.85 4.81
CA LEU A 12 7.52 2.26 3.92
C LEU A 12 8.18 1.07 4.61
N SER A 13 8.14 -0.11 4.00
CA SER A 13 8.75 -1.29 4.59
C SER A 13 9.04 -2.38 3.55
N SER A 14 9.25 -3.62 4.01
CA SER A 14 9.34 -4.84 3.21
C SER A 14 8.34 -5.89 3.72
N TRP A 15 8.15 -7.00 3.01
CA TRP A 15 7.25 -8.07 3.46
C TRP A 15 7.73 -8.70 4.76
N ARG A 16 6.76 -9.11 5.59
CA ARG A 16 6.97 -9.80 6.87
C ARG A 16 7.64 -8.96 7.96
N SER A 17 7.76 -7.65 7.74
CA SER A 17 8.27 -6.68 8.73
C SER A 17 7.28 -6.33 9.85
N GLY A 18 6.01 -6.72 9.74
CA GLY A 18 4.95 -6.26 10.65
C GLY A 18 4.24 -4.98 10.17
N SER A 19 4.56 -4.47 8.98
CA SER A 19 3.92 -3.29 8.38
C SER A 19 2.40 -3.39 8.26
N SER A 20 1.84 -4.58 8.05
CA SER A 20 0.37 -4.78 8.07
C SER A 20 -0.24 -4.54 9.45
N PHE A 21 0.45 -4.93 10.54
CA PHE A 21 0.00 -4.66 11.90
C PHE A 21 0.04 -3.15 12.20
N VAL A 22 1.13 -2.48 11.84
CA VAL A 22 1.25 -1.01 11.99
C VAL A 22 0.18 -0.29 11.17
N GLY A 23 -0.07 -0.73 9.94
CA GLY A 23 -1.16 -0.19 9.11
C GLY A 23 -2.54 -0.35 9.74
N GLN A 24 -2.80 -1.50 10.37
CA GLN A 24 -4.05 -1.70 11.11
C GLN A 24 -4.20 -0.78 12.31
N LEU A 25 -3.12 -0.50 13.04
CA LEU A 25 -3.14 0.48 14.14
C LEU A 25 -3.62 1.86 13.66
N PHE A 26 -3.08 2.33 12.53
CA PHE A 26 -3.55 3.57 11.89
C PHE A 26 -5.02 3.47 11.46
N SER A 27 -5.41 2.35 10.84
CA SER A 27 -6.77 2.16 10.34
C SER A 27 -7.86 2.21 11.42
N GLN A 28 -7.52 1.99 12.70
CA GLN A 28 -8.50 2.05 13.79
C GLN A 28 -8.92 3.50 14.15
N HIS A 29 -8.21 4.52 13.68
CA HIS A 29 -8.52 5.91 14.05
C HIS A 29 -9.63 6.53 13.16
N PRO A 30 -10.69 7.17 13.71
CA PRO A 30 -11.87 7.71 12.97
C PRO A 30 -11.56 8.74 11.90
N ASN A 31 -10.38 9.36 11.98
CA ASN A 31 -9.93 10.37 11.02
C ASN A 31 -8.78 9.91 10.10
N VAL A 32 -8.53 8.59 10.02
CA VAL A 32 -7.56 7.99 9.09
C VAL A 32 -8.26 7.21 7.97
N PHE A 33 -7.92 7.56 6.72
CA PHE A 33 -8.17 6.73 5.54
C PHE A 33 -6.91 5.89 5.27
N TYR A 34 -7.00 4.58 5.48
CA TYR A 34 -5.87 3.66 5.30
C TYR A 34 -6.05 2.80 4.04
N LEU A 35 -5.01 2.62 3.22
CA LEU A 35 -4.98 1.58 2.18
C LEU A 35 -3.73 0.71 2.30
N MET A 36 -3.93 -0.60 2.17
CA MET A 36 -2.85 -1.58 2.15
C MET A 36 -2.40 -1.85 0.71
N GLU A 37 -1.19 -1.44 0.38
CA GLU A 37 -0.52 -1.71 -0.90
C GLU A 37 -1.34 -1.33 -2.14
N PRO A 38 -1.88 -0.09 -2.25
CA PRO A 38 -2.61 0.34 -3.44
C PRO A 38 -1.78 0.21 -4.73
N ALA A 39 -0.46 0.36 -4.67
CA ALA A 39 0.41 0.17 -5.84
C ALA A 39 0.51 -1.28 -6.29
N TRP A 40 0.03 -2.26 -5.50
CA TRP A 40 -0.05 -3.67 -5.90
C TRP A 40 -0.63 -3.84 -7.30
N HIS A 41 -1.62 -3.02 -7.67
CA HIS A 41 -2.25 -3.05 -8.99
C HIS A 41 -1.28 -2.75 -10.15
N VAL A 42 -0.30 -1.86 -9.96
CA VAL A 42 0.74 -1.60 -10.97
C VAL A 42 1.59 -2.85 -11.16
N TRP A 43 2.06 -3.42 -10.05
CA TRP A 43 2.88 -4.63 -10.04
C TRP A 43 2.13 -5.85 -10.59
N ALA A 44 0.83 -5.93 -10.28
CA ALA A 44 -0.09 -6.97 -10.71
C ALA A 44 -0.25 -6.96 -12.23
N THR A 45 -0.57 -5.80 -12.78
CA THR A 45 -0.91 -5.59 -14.20
C THR A 45 0.32 -5.54 -15.09
N MET A 46 1.42 -4.92 -14.65
CA MET A 46 2.62 -4.72 -15.46
C MET A 46 3.79 -5.65 -15.08
N TYR A 47 3.46 -6.86 -14.63
CA TYR A 47 4.39 -7.81 -14.00
C TYR A 47 5.61 -8.24 -14.83
N GLN A 48 5.53 -8.08 -16.15
CA GLN A 48 6.59 -8.43 -17.09
C GLN A 48 7.72 -7.39 -17.11
N ASN A 49 7.48 -6.19 -16.56
CA ASN A 49 8.44 -5.10 -16.52
C ASN A 49 9.31 -5.16 -15.26
N SER A 50 10.53 -4.64 -15.36
CA SER A 50 11.43 -4.54 -14.21
C SER A 50 10.94 -3.51 -13.19
N ALA A 51 11.32 -3.69 -11.92
CA ALA A 51 10.96 -2.75 -10.87
C ALA A 51 11.38 -1.31 -11.18
N LYS A 52 12.60 -1.14 -11.72
CA LYS A 52 13.13 0.16 -12.14
C LYS A 52 12.23 0.89 -13.14
N VAL A 53 11.62 0.16 -14.08
CA VAL A 53 10.67 0.73 -15.07
C VAL A 53 9.36 1.13 -14.40
N LEU A 54 8.87 0.33 -13.46
CA LEU A 54 7.59 0.56 -12.79
C LEU A 54 7.62 1.65 -11.72
N HIS A 55 8.80 2.05 -11.23
CA HIS A 55 8.94 3.05 -10.18
C HIS A 55 8.19 4.36 -10.46
N MET A 56 8.19 4.85 -11.71
CA MET A 56 7.44 6.07 -12.07
C MET A 56 5.93 5.86 -11.95
N ALA A 57 5.41 4.80 -12.58
CA ALA A 57 3.99 4.45 -12.54
C ALA A 57 3.48 4.24 -11.10
N VAL A 58 4.29 3.56 -10.28
CA VAL A 58 4.00 3.31 -8.86
C VAL A 58 3.99 4.61 -8.06
N ARG A 59 4.98 5.48 -8.24
CA ARG A 59 5.05 6.79 -7.58
C ARG A 59 3.86 7.67 -7.97
N ASP A 60 3.51 7.70 -9.25
CA ASP A 60 2.41 8.52 -9.76
C ASP A 60 1.06 8.02 -9.23
N LEU A 61 0.87 6.69 -9.12
CA LEU A 61 -0.29 6.11 -8.44
C LEU A 61 -0.37 6.54 -6.97
N ILE A 62 0.72 6.41 -6.22
CA ILE A 62 0.77 6.80 -4.81
C ILE A 62 0.44 8.28 -4.63
N ARG A 63 0.97 9.14 -5.51
CA ARG A 63 0.66 10.57 -5.52
C ARG A 63 -0.82 10.84 -5.72
N SER A 64 -1.45 10.23 -6.73
CA SER A 64 -2.88 10.41 -7.01
C SER A 64 -3.74 9.91 -5.85
N VAL A 65 -3.42 8.74 -5.29
CA VAL A 65 -4.14 8.19 -4.13
C VAL A 65 -4.02 9.09 -2.90
N PHE A 66 -2.84 9.66 -2.62
CA PHE A 66 -2.69 10.64 -1.54
C PHE A 66 -3.59 11.87 -1.72
N LYS A 67 -3.78 12.31 -2.96
CA LYS A 67 -4.70 13.41 -3.32
C LYS A 67 -6.17 12.99 -3.41
N CYS A 68 -6.48 11.75 -3.03
CA CYS A 68 -7.78 11.14 -3.19
C CYS A 68 -8.29 11.16 -4.65
N ASP A 69 -7.40 11.10 -5.63
CA ASP A 69 -7.74 10.90 -7.04
C ASP A 69 -7.66 9.41 -7.36
N MET A 70 -8.82 8.75 -7.38
CA MET A 70 -8.91 7.31 -7.61
C MET A 70 -9.05 6.96 -9.11
N SER A 71 -9.08 7.96 -10.00
CA SER A 71 -9.11 7.74 -11.45
C SER A 71 -7.82 7.09 -11.96
N VAL A 72 -6.70 7.23 -11.23
CA VAL A 72 -5.41 6.60 -11.56
C VAL A 72 -5.51 5.07 -11.69
N PHE A 73 -6.45 4.44 -10.99
CA PHE A 73 -6.68 3.00 -11.09
C PHE A 73 -7.29 2.56 -12.42
N ASP A 74 -7.78 3.48 -13.27
CA ASP A 74 -8.28 3.19 -14.62
C ASP A 74 -7.23 2.57 -15.54
N ALA A 75 -5.95 2.82 -15.26
CA ALA A 75 -4.83 2.25 -16.01
C ALA A 75 -4.50 0.81 -15.58
N TYR A 76 -4.92 0.38 -14.39
CA TYR A 76 -4.46 -0.86 -13.77
C TYR A 76 -5.58 -1.83 -13.42
N LEU A 77 -6.83 -1.37 -13.34
CA LEU A 77 -8.01 -2.21 -13.13
C LEU A 77 -8.68 -2.51 -14.48
N PRO A 78 -9.03 -3.78 -14.75
CA PRO A 78 -9.45 -4.23 -16.08
C PRO A 78 -10.77 -3.60 -16.56
N TRP A 79 -11.66 -3.19 -15.65
CA TRP A 79 -13.03 -2.74 -15.98
C TRP A 79 -13.23 -1.30 -15.50
N LYS A 80 -13.53 -0.33 -16.38
CA LYS A 80 -13.68 1.08 -15.98
C LYS A 80 -15.06 1.45 -15.42
N ARG A 81 -16.14 0.81 -15.89
CA ARG A 81 -17.52 1.26 -15.64
C ARG A 81 -18.24 0.60 -14.46
N ASN A 82 -17.86 -0.62 -14.06
CA ASN A 82 -18.56 -1.39 -13.02
C ASN A 82 -17.59 -1.91 -11.95
N ARG A 83 -16.75 -1.00 -11.42
CA ARG A 83 -15.83 -1.37 -10.34
C ARG A 83 -16.53 -1.28 -8.99
N ASN A 84 -16.20 -2.23 -8.15
CA ASN A 84 -16.64 -2.25 -6.78
C ASN A 84 -15.46 -2.00 -5.83
N LEU A 85 -15.77 -1.72 -4.56
CA LEU A 85 -14.75 -1.66 -3.50
C LEU A 85 -13.88 -2.93 -3.49
N SER A 86 -14.49 -4.09 -3.80
CA SER A 86 -13.81 -5.38 -3.84
C SER A 86 -12.64 -5.49 -4.82
N ASP A 87 -12.57 -4.61 -5.81
CA ASP A 87 -11.51 -4.62 -6.82
C ASP A 87 -10.22 -3.99 -6.30
N LEU A 88 -10.27 -3.23 -5.20
CA LEU A 88 -9.07 -2.70 -4.58
C LEU A 88 -8.38 -3.79 -3.75
N PHE A 89 -7.07 -3.95 -3.92
CA PHE A 89 -6.31 -4.95 -3.18
C PHE A 89 -6.47 -4.71 -1.69
N GLN A 90 -6.88 -5.76 -0.97
CA GLN A 90 -7.02 -5.75 0.48
C GLN A 90 -7.98 -4.67 1.04
N TRP A 91 -8.92 -4.18 0.23
CA TRP A 91 -9.85 -3.10 0.60
C TRP A 91 -10.53 -3.28 1.97
N ALA A 92 -10.93 -4.51 2.33
CA ALA A 92 -11.69 -4.79 3.56
C ALA A 92 -10.86 -4.68 4.85
N VAL A 93 -9.54 -4.56 4.75
CA VAL A 93 -8.69 -4.24 5.91
C VAL A 93 -8.72 -2.73 6.21
N SER A 94 -9.27 -1.92 5.32
CA SER A 94 -9.48 -0.48 5.54
C SER A 94 -10.81 -0.25 6.21
N ARG A 95 -10.76 0.17 7.48
CA ARG A 95 -11.97 0.57 8.20
C ARG A 95 -12.74 1.67 7.47
N ALA A 96 -12.02 2.61 6.86
CA ALA A 96 -12.61 3.70 6.09
C ALA A 96 -13.40 3.25 4.85
N LEU A 97 -13.11 2.06 4.30
CA LEU A 97 -13.87 1.43 3.22
C LEU A 97 -14.99 0.50 3.72
N CYS A 98 -14.98 0.22 5.02
CA CYS A 98 -15.97 -0.59 5.71
C CYS A 98 -16.97 0.23 6.51
N THR A 99 -16.92 1.57 6.45
CA THR A 99 -17.82 2.47 7.17
C THR A 99 -18.31 3.59 6.25
N ILE A 100 -19.27 4.39 6.71
CA ILE A 100 -19.71 5.57 5.98
C ILE A 100 -18.53 6.54 5.70
N PRO A 101 -18.51 7.22 4.53
CA PRO A 101 -19.49 7.15 3.44
C PRO A 101 -19.23 6.01 2.44
N ALA A 102 -18.19 5.19 2.63
CA ALA A 102 -17.84 4.15 1.66
C ALA A 102 -18.84 2.99 1.65
N CYS A 103 -19.30 2.61 2.85
CA CYS A 103 -20.25 1.53 3.09
C CYS A 103 -21.26 1.96 4.16
N GLU A 104 -22.55 1.85 3.88
CA GLU A 104 -23.60 2.42 4.75
C GLU A 104 -23.99 1.53 5.92
N PHE A 105 -23.44 0.31 5.99
CA PHE A 105 -23.77 -0.67 7.03
C PHE A 105 -23.13 -0.38 8.40
N PHE A 106 -22.09 0.46 8.45
CA PHE A 106 -21.33 0.73 9.67
C PHE A 106 -21.01 2.21 9.83
N GLN A 107 -21.03 2.69 11.08
CA GLN A 107 -20.69 4.06 11.44
C GLN A 107 -19.17 4.25 11.46
N ARG A 108 -18.73 5.50 11.29
CA ARG A 108 -17.30 5.86 11.20
C ARG A 108 -16.47 5.47 12.44
N SER A 109 -17.10 5.40 13.61
CA SER A 109 -16.48 5.01 14.88
C SER A 109 -16.46 3.50 15.11
N ASP A 110 -17.20 2.72 14.32
CA ASP A 110 -17.34 1.29 14.54
C ASP A 110 -16.01 0.57 14.26
N ILE A 111 -15.75 -0.48 15.03
CA ILE A 111 -14.68 -1.43 14.76
C ILE A 111 -15.33 -2.59 14.01
N THR A 112 -15.01 -2.73 12.72
CA THR A 112 -15.62 -3.71 11.83
C THR A 112 -14.70 -4.90 11.61
N GLY A 113 -15.28 -6.10 11.62
CA GLY A 113 -14.56 -7.31 11.24
C GLY A 113 -14.40 -7.39 9.72
N GLU A 114 -13.22 -7.82 9.25
CA GLU A 114 -12.91 -7.94 7.81
C GLU A 114 -13.92 -8.83 7.08
N SER A 115 -14.36 -9.94 7.69
CA SER A 115 -15.34 -10.86 7.12
C SER A 115 -16.71 -10.20 6.93
N ALA A 116 -17.20 -9.50 7.96
CA ALA A 116 -18.47 -8.77 7.90
C ALA A 116 -18.43 -7.69 6.81
N CYS A 117 -17.34 -6.91 6.76
CA CYS A 117 -17.14 -5.90 5.73
C CYS A 117 -17.17 -6.51 4.32
N LYS A 118 -16.43 -7.61 4.10
CA LYS A 118 -16.42 -8.32 2.81
C LYS A 118 -17.82 -8.74 2.36
N THR A 119 -18.66 -9.21 3.28
CA THR A 119 -20.00 -9.69 2.98
C THR A 119 -20.95 -8.57 2.53
N VAL A 120 -20.93 -7.41 3.20
CA VAL A 120 -21.96 -6.36 2.98
C VAL A 120 -21.46 -5.16 2.17
N CYS A 121 -20.16 -4.85 2.20
CA CYS A 121 -19.61 -3.64 1.57
C CYS A 121 -18.98 -3.90 0.19
N GLY A 122 -18.69 -5.16 -0.17
CA GLY A 122 -17.83 -5.46 -1.32
C GLY A 122 -18.36 -4.98 -2.67
N LYS A 123 -19.69 -4.85 -2.81
CA LYS A 123 -20.37 -4.44 -4.05
C LYS A 123 -20.63 -2.92 -4.15
N TYR A 124 -20.21 -2.14 -3.17
CA TYR A 124 -20.35 -0.68 -3.25
C TYR A 124 -19.53 -0.13 -4.42
N PRO A 125 -20.01 0.92 -5.13
CA PRO A 125 -19.30 1.48 -6.27
C PRO A 125 -17.92 1.98 -5.91
N PHE A 126 -16.94 1.80 -6.80
CA PHE A 126 -15.56 2.26 -6.57
C PHE A 126 -15.43 3.77 -6.37
N SER A 127 -16.35 4.58 -6.88
CA SER A 127 -16.38 6.04 -6.62
C SER A 127 -16.44 6.38 -5.12
N LYS A 128 -16.98 5.46 -4.31
CA LYS A 128 -17.05 5.58 -2.86
C LYS A 128 -15.68 5.60 -2.18
N VAL A 129 -14.64 5.04 -2.80
CA VAL A 129 -13.25 5.13 -2.29
C VAL A 129 -12.79 6.60 -2.26
N GLU A 130 -13.03 7.31 -3.36
CA GLU A 130 -12.66 8.72 -3.52
C GLU A 130 -13.49 9.63 -2.60
N GLU A 131 -14.82 9.42 -2.59
CA GLU A 131 -15.73 10.14 -1.68
C GLU A 131 -15.30 9.98 -0.23
N ALA A 132 -15.01 8.75 0.21
CA ALA A 132 -14.53 8.48 1.55
C ALA A 132 -13.20 9.18 1.82
N CYS A 133 -12.16 8.95 1.00
CA CYS A 133 -10.83 9.51 1.18
C CYS A 133 -10.86 11.03 1.43
N LYS A 134 -11.65 11.77 0.65
CA LYS A 134 -11.78 13.24 0.76
C LYS A 134 -12.34 13.70 2.12
N THR A 135 -13.01 12.83 2.87
CA THR A 135 -13.61 13.17 4.18
C THR A 135 -12.69 12.95 5.38
N TYR A 136 -11.54 12.31 5.23
CA TYR A 136 -10.60 12.03 6.32
C TYR A 136 -9.50 13.11 6.40
N SER A 137 -8.93 13.35 7.58
CA SER A 137 -7.83 14.32 7.72
C SER A 137 -6.44 13.70 7.50
N HIS A 138 -6.34 12.38 7.56
CA HIS A 138 -5.09 11.64 7.34
C HIS A 138 -5.31 10.59 6.26
N VAL A 139 -4.39 10.53 5.29
CA VAL A 139 -4.35 9.48 4.26
C VAL A 139 -3.08 8.66 4.50
N VAL A 140 -3.23 7.39 4.84
CA VAL A 140 -2.15 6.49 5.21
C VAL A 140 -2.07 5.36 4.19
N LEU A 141 -0.94 5.24 3.50
CA LEU A 141 -0.68 4.17 2.55
C LEU A 141 0.45 3.31 3.09
N LYS A 142 0.30 1.98 2.99
CA LYS A 142 1.38 1.05 3.31
C LYS A 142 1.92 0.44 2.03
N GLU A 143 3.22 0.52 1.83
CA GLU A 143 3.89 -0.06 0.65
C GLU A 143 5.11 -0.88 1.04
N VAL A 144 5.38 -1.93 0.27
CA VAL A 144 6.47 -2.90 0.54
C VAL A 144 7.42 -3.13 -0.63
N ARG A 145 7.20 -2.41 -1.74
CA ARG A 145 7.93 -2.59 -3.01
C ARG A 145 8.79 -1.37 -3.40
N PHE A 146 9.03 -0.45 -2.46
CA PHE A 146 9.98 0.65 -2.64
C PHE A 146 11.28 0.29 -1.93
N PHE A 147 12.33 0.02 -2.70
CA PHE A 147 13.65 -0.38 -2.17
C PHE A 147 14.68 0.75 -2.20
N ASP A 148 14.32 1.90 -2.77
CA ASP A 148 15.18 3.08 -2.87
C ASP A 148 14.36 4.33 -2.53
N LEU A 149 14.81 5.08 -1.52
CA LEU A 149 14.16 6.29 -1.06
C LEU A 149 14.14 7.38 -2.15
N LYS A 150 15.14 7.40 -3.05
CA LYS A 150 15.25 8.40 -4.12
C LYS A 150 14.07 8.39 -5.07
N VAL A 151 13.41 7.24 -5.23
CA VAL A 151 12.19 7.10 -6.03
C VAL A 151 11.06 7.97 -5.48
N LEU A 152 11.05 8.20 -4.17
CA LEU A 152 10.02 8.95 -3.45
C LEU A 152 10.33 10.45 -3.34
N TYR A 153 11.53 10.90 -3.73
CA TYR A 153 11.92 12.32 -3.65
C TYR A 153 10.94 13.27 -4.35
N PRO A 154 10.39 12.97 -5.54
CA PRO A 154 9.40 13.85 -6.15
C PRO A 154 8.12 14.01 -5.32
N LEU A 155 7.77 13.01 -4.48
CA LEU A 155 6.62 13.13 -3.58
C LEU A 155 6.95 13.98 -2.35
N LEU A 156 8.17 13.85 -1.82
CA LEU A 156 8.65 14.66 -0.70
C LEU A 156 8.81 16.14 -1.07
N ALA A 157 9.15 16.42 -2.34
CA ALA A 157 9.30 17.76 -2.87
C ALA A 157 7.98 18.39 -3.36
N ASP A 158 6.87 17.64 -3.42
CA ASP A 158 5.58 18.17 -3.89
C ASP A 158 4.94 19.02 -2.78
N PRO A 159 4.81 20.36 -2.95
CA PRO A 159 4.28 21.24 -1.91
C PRO A 159 2.80 21.01 -1.62
N SER A 160 2.07 20.32 -2.50
CA SER A 160 0.68 19.94 -2.27
C SER A 160 0.52 18.71 -1.38
N LEU A 161 1.61 18.04 -1.00
CA LEU A 161 1.61 16.90 -0.09
C LEU A 161 2.30 17.25 1.22
N ASN A 162 1.55 17.21 2.33
CA ASN A 162 2.15 17.12 3.66
C ASN A 162 2.57 15.67 3.95
N LEU A 163 3.60 15.19 3.25
CA LEU A 163 4.06 13.80 3.31
C LEU A 163 5.01 13.54 4.48
N LYS A 164 4.73 12.48 5.23
CA LYS A 164 5.60 11.87 6.24
C LYS A 164 5.85 10.42 5.88
N ILE A 165 7.10 9.98 5.96
CA ILE A 165 7.47 8.57 5.70
C ILE A 165 7.83 7.92 7.03
N ILE A 166 7.16 6.82 7.35
CA ILE A 166 7.53 5.94 8.46
C ILE A 166 8.24 4.74 7.85
N HIS A 167 9.56 4.71 7.96
CA HIS A 167 10.36 3.56 7.52
C HIS A 167 10.39 2.50 8.62
N LEU A 168 9.63 1.42 8.43
CA LEU A 168 9.54 0.33 9.38
C LEU A 168 10.55 -0.77 9.03
N VAL A 169 11.49 -1.01 9.94
CA VAL A 169 12.49 -2.08 9.86
C VAL A 169 12.26 -3.07 11.00
N ARG A 170 12.38 -4.37 10.71
CA ARG A 170 12.29 -5.45 11.69
C ARG A 170 13.56 -6.27 11.64
N ASP A 171 13.94 -6.85 12.79
CA ASP A 171 15.06 -7.78 12.88
C ASP A 171 15.02 -8.83 11.75
N PRO A 172 16.09 -8.95 10.93
CA PRO A 172 16.08 -9.79 9.75
C PRO A 172 15.94 -11.29 10.07
N ARG A 173 16.33 -11.73 11.27
CA ARG A 173 16.16 -13.13 11.71
C ARG A 173 14.68 -13.47 11.89
N ALA A 174 13.92 -12.55 12.47
CA ALA A 174 12.47 -12.70 12.61
C ALA A 174 11.73 -12.59 11.26
N VAL A 175 12.20 -11.72 10.37
CA VAL A 175 11.70 -11.61 8.99
C VAL A 175 11.92 -12.93 8.26
N LEU A 176 13.13 -13.50 8.32
CA LEU A 176 13.47 -14.78 7.71
C LEU A 176 12.54 -15.90 8.19
N LYS A 177 12.43 -16.08 9.51
CA LYS A 177 11.57 -17.11 10.10
C LYS A 177 10.11 -16.99 9.63
N SER A 178 9.62 -15.76 9.49
CA SER A 178 8.27 -15.51 9.01
C SER A 178 8.10 -15.76 7.51
N ARG A 179 9.16 -15.55 6.70
CA ARG A 179 9.17 -15.80 5.25
C ARG A 179 9.18 -17.29 4.93
N GLU A 180 9.84 -18.13 5.74
CA GLU A 180 9.80 -19.60 5.61
C GLU A 180 8.36 -20.14 5.59
N GLN A 181 7.44 -19.50 6.33
CA GLN A 181 6.04 -19.89 6.39
C GLN A 181 5.19 -19.30 5.23
N SER A 182 5.76 -18.41 4.41
CA SER A 182 5.05 -17.65 3.38
C SER A 182 5.67 -17.79 1.99
N VAL A 183 6.52 -18.80 1.76
CA VAL A 183 7.30 -18.98 0.52
C VAL A 183 6.42 -18.93 -0.74
N LYS A 184 5.31 -19.66 -0.75
CA LYS A 184 4.39 -19.70 -1.90
C LYS A 184 3.77 -18.33 -2.20
N ALA A 185 3.38 -17.60 -1.16
CA ALA A 185 2.75 -16.28 -1.30
C ALA A 185 3.74 -15.22 -1.79
N LEU A 186 5.02 -15.38 -1.47
CA LEU A 186 6.08 -14.41 -1.77
C LEU A 186 6.87 -14.74 -3.04
N ALA A 187 6.59 -15.86 -3.72
CA ALA A 187 7.38 -16.31 -4.88
C ALA A 187 7.52 -15.23 -5.97
N ARG A 188 6.43 -14.52 -6.26
CA ARG A 188 6.43 -13.39 -7.21
C ARG A 188 7.21 -12.20 -6.68
N ASP A 189 7.00 -11.85 -5.41
CA ASP A 189 7.69 -10.72 -4.78
C ASP A 189 9.21 -10.94 -4.71
N ASN A 190 9.66 -12.18 -4.54
CA ASN A 190 11.07 -12.56 -4.64
C ASN A 190 11.64 -12.28 -6.03
N GLY A 191 10.88 -12.58 -7.08
CA GLY A 191 11.25 -12.27 -8.47
C GLY A 191 11.41 -10.76 -8.69
N ILE A 192 10.50 -9.95 -8.13
CA ILE A 192 10.58 -8.48 -8.19
C ILE A 192 11.87 -7.97 -7.52
N ILE A 193 12.19 -8.46 -6.32
CA ILE A 193 13.39 -8.04 -5.58
C ILE A 193 14.67 -8.42 -6.33
N LEU A 194 14.73 -9.64 -6.87
CA LEU A 194 15.92 -10.15 -7.54
C LEU A 194 16.03 -9.73 -9.01
N GLY A 195 15.03 -9.02 -9.55
CA GLY A 195 14.97 -8.66 -10.97
C GLY A 195 14.87 -9.87 -11.91
N ILE A 196 14.38 -11.01 -11.39
CA ILE A 196 14.26 -12.26 -12.16
C ILE A 196 12.84 -12.36 -12.68
N ASN A 197 12.69 -12.45 -14.00
CA ASN A 197 11.39 -12.61 -14.67
C ASN A 197 10.92 -14.09 -14.59
N SER A 198 10.83 -14.62 -13.38
CA SER A 198 10.37 -15.99 -13.10
C SER A 198 9.25 -15.96 -12.07
N SER A 199 8.21 -16.76 -12.31
CA SER A 199 7.08 -16.94 -11.40
C SER A 199 7.44 -17.70 -10.12
N ARG A 200 8.64 -18.29 -10.05
CA ARG A 200 9.18 -19.01 -8.88
C ARG A 200 10.67 -18.76 -8.75
N VAL A 201 11.04 -17.94 -7.77
CA VAL A 201 12.43 -17.81 -7.34
C VAL A 201 12.57 -18.44 -5.97
N ASP A 202 13.28 -19.56 -5.94
CA ASP A 202 13.71 -20.19 -4.70
C ASP A 202 14.84 -19.34 -4.08
N ASP A 203 14.68 -18.96 -2.81
CA ASP A 203 15.61 -18.10 -2.08
C ASP A 203 16.51 -18.93 -1.15
N THR A 204 16.99 -20.07 -1.65
CA THR A 204 17.84 -21.03 -0.90
C THR A 204 19.16 -20.45 -0.42
N GLY A 205 19.56 -19.25 -0.88
CA GLY A 205 20.78 -18.54 -0.48
C GLY A 205 20.57 -17.22 0.28
N PHE A 206 19.36 -16.94 0.79
CA PHE A 206 19.01 -15.69 1.48
C PHE A 206 19.26 -14.42 0.64
N LYS A 207 19.34 -14.53 -0.69
CA LYS A 207 19.64 -13.41 -1.59
C LYS A 207 18.57 -12.33 -1.49
N VAL A 208 17.30 -12.73 -1.36
CA VAL A 208 16.20 -11.77 -1.19
C VAL A 208 16.35 -11.03 0.14
N LEU A 209 16.67 -11.75 1.22
CA LEU A 209 16.85 -11.12 2.53
C LEU A 209 18.05 -10.17 2.55
N GLN A 210 19.17 -10.54 1.91
CA GLN A 210 20.33 -9.67 1.75
C GLN A 210 19.97 -8.38 1.03
N GLU A 211 19.21 -8.46 -0.05
CA GLU A 211 18.79 -7.27 -0.81
C GLU A 211 17.83 -6.39 0.00
N ILE A 212 16.88 -6.98 0.73
CA ILE A 212 16.00 -6.24 1.66
C ILE A 212 16.84 -5.51 2.73
N CYS A 213 17.83 -6.19 3.33
CA CYS A 213 18.68 -5.59 4.36
C CYS A 213 19.54 -4.46 3.79
N ARG A 214 20.13 -4.66 2.62
CA ARG A 214 20.90 -3.63 1.90
C ARG A 214 20.04 -2.41 1.60
N SER A 215 18.83 -2.62 1.10
CA SER A 215 17.86 -1.56 0.85
C SER A 215 17.52 -0.78 2.13
N HIS A 216 17.31 -1.45 3.26
CA HIS A 216 17.06 -0.76 4.53
C HIS A 216 18.22 0.12 4.98
N ILE A 217 19.46 -0.35 4.85
CA ILE A 217 20.66 0.46 5.14
C ILE A 217 20.72 1.67 4.20
N GLN A 218 20.55 1.45 2.90
CA GLN A 218 20.61 2.52 1.91
C GLN A 218 19.53 3.58 2.14
N ILE A 219 18.29 3.18 2.47
CA ILE A 219 17.20 4.11 2.79
C ILE A 219 17.57 4.94 4.02
N TYR A 220 18.13 4.32 5.07
CA TYR A 220 18.55 5.03 6.27
C TYR A 220 19.66 6.03 5.99
N GLU A 221 20.73 5.62 5.30
CA GLU A 221 21.86 6.47 4.92
C GLU A 221 21.44 7.63 4.00
N THR A 222 20.42 7.43 3.17
CA THR A 222 19.90 8.45 2.26
C THR A 222 19.00 9.47 2.98
N ALA A 223 18.46 9.12 4.15
CA ALA A 223 17.54 9.96 4.91
C ALA A 223 18.23 10.89 5.93
N ILE A 224 19.49 10.60 6.29
CA ILE A 224 20.33 11.39 7.19
C ILE A 224 21.17 12.41 6.42
#